data_AF-A0A212AAL6-F1
#
_entry.id   AF-A0A212AAL6-F1
#
_cell.length_a   1.000
_cell.length_b   1.000
_cell.length_c   1.000
_cell.angle_alpha   90.00
_cell.angle_beta   90.00
_cell.angle_gamma   90.00
#
_symmetry.space_group_name_H-M   'P 1'
#
loop_
_entity.id
_entity.type
_entity.pdbx_description
1 polymer ?
#
loop_
_entity_poly.entity_id
_entity_poly.type
_entity_poly.pdbx_seq_one_letter_code
_entity_poly.pdbx_strand_id
1 'polypeptide(L)' 'MLLKIAIFFLAAVVLLGFLGQMRWFRPTRKQQPPQISKPQRCGDCGTWLIGRKTCPCKDKA' A
#
# COMPACT_ATOMS: atom_id res chain seq x y z
N MET A 1 41.45 -9.49 -26.08
CA MET A 1 40.01 -9.78 -26.25
C MET A 1 39.28 -9.84 -24.93
N LEU A 2 39.75 -10.61 -23.95
CA LEU A 2 39.16 -10.68 -22.60
C LEU A 2 39.08 -9.34 -21.86
N LEU A 3 40.14 -8.51 -21.94
CA LEU A 3 40.14 -7.19 -21.29
C LEU A 3 39.01 -6.28 -21.79
N LYS A 4 38.72 -6.32 -23.10
CA LYS A 4 37.64 -5.54 -23.71
C LYS A 4 36.28 -6.00 -23.18
N ILE A 5 36.08 -7.31 -23.05
CA ILE A 5 34.85 -7.90 -22.49
C ILE A 5 34.69 -7.52 -21.02
N ALA A 6 35.76 -7.57 -20.23
CA ALA A 6 35.74 -7.18 -18.82
C ALA A 6 35.34 -5.70 -18.63
N ILE A 7 35.86 -4.80 -19.48
CA ILE A 7 35.50 -3.37 -19.46
C ILE A 7 34.03 -3.17 -19.81
N PHE A 8 33.52 -3.82 -20.86
CA PHE A 8 32.10 -3.75 -21.23
C PHE A 8 31.18 -4.29 -20.13
N PHE A 9 31.57 -5.38 -19.48
CA PHE A 9 30.80 -5.98 -18.39
C PHE A 9 30.70 -5.06 -17.18
N LEU A 10 31.84 -4.49 -16.75
CA LEU A 10 31.86 -3.54 -15.63
C LEU A 10 31.06 -2.27 -15.94
N ALA A 11 31.17 -1.73 -17.16
CA ALA A 11 30.38 -0.59 -17.59
C ALA A 11 28.86 -0.88 -17.55
N ALA A 12 28.45 -2.07 -17.99
CA ALA A 12 27.04 -2.48 -17.97
C ALA A 12 26.50 -2.59 -16.54
N VAL A 13 27.25 -3.19 -15.60
CA VAL A 13 26.84 -3.32 -14.20
C VAL A 13 26.67 -1.94 -13.53
N VAL A 14 27.59 -1.00 -13.78
CA VAL A 14 27.50 0.37 -13.26
C VAL A 14 26.24 1.08 -13.78
N LEU A 15 25.95 0.97 -15.09
CA LEU A 15 24.76 1.56 -15.69
C LEU A 15 23.46 0.97 -15.13
N LEU A 16 23.39 -0.36 -14.99
CA LEU A 16 22.24 -1.05 -14.41
C LEU A 16 22.03 -0.66 -12.93
N GLY A 17 23.10 -0.53 -12.16
CA GLY A 17 23.04 -0.08 -10.77
C GLY A 17 22.48 1.34 -10.65
N PHE A 18 22.96 2.27 -11.48
CA PHE A 18 22.48 3.65 -11.51
C PHE A 18 20.99 3.75 -11.90
N LEU A 19 20.56 3.01 -12.92
CA LEU A 19 19.15 2.96 -13.34
C LEU A 19 18.26 2.30 -12.27
N GLY A 20 18.76 1.26 -11.60
CA GLY A 20 18.08 0.59 -10.50
C GLY A 20 17.87 1.50 -9.28
N GLN A 21 18.89 2.28 -8.92
CA GLN A 21 18.83 3.22 -7.80
C GLN A 21 17.80 4.35 -8.04
N MET A 22 17.69 4.85 -9.28
CA MET A 22 16.71 5.88 -9.61
C MET A 22 15.26 5.36 -9.59
N ARG A 23 15.06 4.06 -9.83
CA ARG A 23 13.74 3.41 -9.69
C ARG A 23 13.33 3.21 -8.23
N TRP A 24 14.29 3.10 -7.31
CA TRP A 24 14.04 2.98 -5.87
C TRP A 24 13.68 4.33 -5.21
N PHE A 25 14.11 5.44 -5.80
CA PHE A 25 13.74 6.80 -5.37
C PHE A 25 12.35 7.25 -5.83
N ARG A 26 11.59 6.43 -6.56
CA ARG A 26 10.15 6.66 -6.66
C ARG A 26 9.56 6.37 -5.29
N PRO A 27 9.02 7.37 -4.57
CA PRO A 27 8.28 7.08 -3.35
C PRO A 27 7.14 6.17 -3.78
N THR A 28 7.25 4.89 -3.45
CA THR A 28 6.11 3.99 -3.37
C THR A 28 5.17 4.72 -2.43
N ARG A 29 4.18 5.40 -3.03
CA ARG A 29 3.10 6.09 -2.35
C ARG A 29 2.57 5.04 -1.39
N LYS A 30 2.97 5.13 -0.11
CA LYS A 30 2.51 4.23 0.93
C LYS A 30 1.00 4.37 0.87
N GLN A 31 0.33 3.41 0.26
CA GLN A 31 -1.11 3.32 0.29
C GLN A 31 -1.39 3.18 1.77
N GLN A 32 -1.83 4.29 2.39
CA GLN A 32 -2.23 4.26 3.78
C GLN A 32 -3.24 3.11 3.90
N PRO A 33 -3.05 2.18 4.85
CA PRO A 33 -4.04 1.14 5.05
C PRO A 33 -5.40 1.82 5.25
N PRO A 34 -6.48 1.30 4.63
CA PRO A 34 -7.80 1.88 4.81
C PRO A 34 -8.06 2.01 6.31
N GLN A 35 -8.26 3.24 6.77
CA GLN A 35 -8.60 3.47 8.18
C GLN A 35 -9.88 2.69 8.45
N ILE A 36 -9.77 1.62 9.24
CA ILE A 36 -10.94 0.90 9.73
C ILE A 36 -11.68 1.90 10.61
N SER A 37 -12.77 2.45 10.08
CA SER A 37 -13.67 3.33 10.81
C SER A 37 -14.10 2.63 12.08
N LYS A 38 -13.93 3.31 13.22
CA LYS A 38 -14.32 2.78 14.55
C LYS A 38 -15.75 2.24 14.48
N PRO A 39 -16.03 1.06 15.07
CA PRO A 39 -17.37 0.47 15.04
C PRO A 39 -18.36 1.46 15.66
N GLN A 40 -19.37 1.84 14.88
CA GLN A 40 -20.41 2.77 15.36
C GLN A 40 -21.35 2.03 16.31
N ARG A 41 -21.83 2.72 17.34
CA ARG A 41 -22.94 2.24 18.17
C ARG A 41 -24.22 2.94 17.74
N CYS A 42 -25.32 2.21 17.82
CA CYS A 42 -26.65 2.75 17.60
C CYS A 42 -27.03 3.66 18.77
N GLY A 43 -27.40 4.92 18.49
CA GLY A 43 -27.77 5.90 19.51
C GLY A 43 -29.06 5.53 20.26
N ASP A 44 -29.95 4.78 19.61
CA ASP A 44 -31.27 4.46 20.15
C ASP A 44 -31.25 3.22 21.08
N CYS A 45 -30.54 2.16 20.70
CA CYS A 45 -30.53 0.89 21.45
C CYS A 45 -29.15 0.47 21.97
N GLY A 46 -28.10 1.28 21.74
CA GLY A 46 -26.73 1.00 22.20
C GLY A 46 -26.03 -0.19 21.52
N THR A 47 -26.68 -0.86 20.55
CA THR A 47 -26.14 -2.03 19.86
C THR A 47 -25.03 -1.66 18.89
N TRP A 48 -24.02 -2.52 18.75
CA TRP A 48 -22.90 -2.32 17.82
C TRP A 48 -23.32 -2.53 16.35
N LEU A 49 -23.00 -1.56 15.50
CA LEU A 49 -23.21 -1.58 14.06
C LEU A 49 -21.98 -2.17 13.37
N ILE A 50 -21.83 -3.49 13.45
CA ILE A 50 -20.71 -4.21 12.82
C ILE A 50 -21.17 -4.68 11.43
N GLY A 51 -20.61 -4.09 10.38
CA GLY A 51 -20.91 -4.47 8.98
C GLY A 51 -22.32 -4.11 8.49
N ARG A 52 -23.09 -3.33 9.27
CA ARG A 52 -24.45 -2.87 8.91
C ARG A 52 -24.53 -1.36 9.01
N LYS A 53 -25.18 -0.72 8.03
CA LYS A 53 -25.44 0.73 8.04
C LYS A 53 -26.67 1.09 8.88
N THR A 54 -27.64 0.18 8.95
CA THR A 54 -28.89 0.37 9.68
C THR A 54 -28.92 -0.45 10.96
N CYS A 55 -29.55 0.13 11.98
CA CYS A 55 -29.70 -0.50 13.28
C CYS A 55 -30.95 -1.39 13.28
N PRO A 56 -30.84 -2.67 13.68
CA PRO A 56 -31.97 -3.60 13.64
C PRO A 56 -33.12 -3.23 14.60
N CYS A 57 -32.92 -2.26 15.51
CA CYS A 57 -34.02 -1.72 16.31
C CYS A 57 -34.99 -0.86 15.49
N LYS A 58 -34.53 -0.25 14.38
CA LYS A 58 -35.38 0.55 13.49
C LYS A 58 -36.13 -0.27 12.46
N ASP A 59 -35.63 -1.47 12.13
CA ASP A 59 -36.29 -2.41 11.22
C ASP A 59 -37.41 -3.22 11.90
N LYS A 60 -37.65 -3.01 13.20
CA LYS A 60 -38.74 -3.63 13.99
C LYS A 60 -39.82 -2.60 14.35
N ALA A 61 -40.25 -1.80 13.37
CA ALA A 61 -41.41 -0.92 13.46
C ALA A 61 -42.45 -1.35 12.44
#